data_AF-A0A2E2LA79-F1
#
_entry.id   AF-A0A2E2LA79-F1
#
_cell.length_a   1.000
_cell.length_b   1.000
_cell.length_c   1.000
_cell.angle_alpha   90.00
_cell.angle_beta   90.00
_cell.angle_gamma   90.00
#
_symmetry.space_group_name_H-M   'P 1'
#
loop_
_entity.id
_entity.type
_entity.pdbx_description
1 polymer ?
#
loop_
_entity_poly.entity_id
_entity_poly.type
_entity_poly.pdbx_seq_one_letter_code
_entity_poly.pdbx_strand_id
1 'polypeptide(L)' 'MRNLRRVVADMAASIPEAHRIIGLRNVLAHGYAVFDDNVVWAAATLRVRELRTVLDALLAGKA' A
#
# COMPACT_ATOMS: atom_id res chain seq x y z
N MET A 1 -1.70 0.70 8.91
CA MET A 1 -0.96 1.98 8.81
C MET A 1 -1.82 3.17 9.28
N ARG A 2 -2.26 3.20 10.55
CA ARG A 2 -3.11 4.31 11.04
C ARG A 2 -2.33 5.59 11.35
N ASN A 3 -0.99 5.50 11.42
CA ASN A 3 -0.14 6.61 11.86
C ASN A 3 0.59 7.34 10.73
N LEU A 4 0.74 6.76 9.52
CA LEU A 4 1.58 7.38 8.48
C LEU A 4 1.04 8.74 8.02
N ARG A 5 -0.25 8.82 7.65
CA ARG A 5 -0.93 10.09 7.30
C ARG A 5 -0.95 11.11 8.44
N ARG A 6 -0.91 10.64 9.70
CA ARG A 6 -0.95 11.51 10.89
C ARG A 6 0.42 12.10 11.20
N VAL A 7 1.49 11.35 10.92
CA VAL A 7 2.87 11.73 11.25
C VAL A 7 3.53 12.45 10.08
N VAL A 8 3.27 12.04 8.84
CA VAL A 8 3.88 12.62 7.64
C VAL A 8 2.87 12.59 6.48
N ALA A 9 2.02 13.61 6.38
CA ALA A 9 0.94 13.66 5.39
C ALA A 9 1.46 13.73 3.94
N ASP A 10 2.49 14.52 3.69
CA ASP A 10 3.05 14.74 2.34
C ASP A 10 3.70 13.47 1.79
N MET A 11 4.44 12.74 2.63
CA MET A 11 5.01 11.44 2.27
C MET A 11 3.93 10.37 2.10
N ALA A 12 2.83 10.45 2.85
CA ALA A 12 1.71 9.54 2.64
C ALA A 12 0.99 9.81 1.31
N ALA A 13 0.97 11.08 0.84
CA ALA A 13 0.39 11.48 -0.43
C ALA A 13 1.26 11.08 -1.64
N SER A 14 2.58 10.95 -1.45
CA SER A 14 3.50 10.54 -2.52
C SER A 14 3.46 9.03 -2.82
N ILE A 15 2.84 8.22 -1.96
CA ILE A 15 2.67 6.77 -2.16
C ILE A 15 1.41 6.53 -3.01
N PRO A 16 1.54 6.03 -4.26
CA PRO A 16 0.40 5.73 -5.11
C PRO A 16 -0.53 4.73 -4.44
N GLU A 17 -1.84 4.96 -4.57
CA GLU A 17 -2.87 4.01 -4.11
C GLU A 17 -2.79 3.64 -2.61
N ALA A 18 -2.16 4.46 -1.77
CA ALA A 18 -1.96 4.18 -0.34
C ALA A 18 -3.26 3.80 0.39
N HIS A 19 -4.38 4.41 0.03
CA HIS A 19 -5.70 4.09 0.57
C HIS A 19 -6.17 2.67 0.20
N ARG A 20 -5.96 2.24 -1.06
CA ARG A 20 -6.29 0.87 -1.51
C ARG A 20 -5.40 -0.17 -0.85
N ILE A 21 -4.11 0.11 -0.68
CA ILE A 21 -3.16 -0.77 0.01
C ILE A 21 -3.60 -1.00 1.46
N ILE A 22 -3.97 0.07 2.17
CA ILE A 22 -4.48 -0.01 3.54
C ILE A 22 -5.82 -0.75 3.59
N GLY A 23 -6.71 -0.48 2.64
CA GLY A 23 -8.00 -1.16 2.50
C GLY A 23 -7.83 -2.67 2.32
N LEU A 24 -7.03 -3.08 1.34
CA LEU A 24 -6.73 -4.49 1.06
C LEU A 24 -6.16 -5.19 2.29
N ARG A 25 -5.18 -4.58 2.98
CA ARG A 25 -4.65 -5.12 4.24
C ARG A 25 -5.73 -5.31 5.30
N ASN A 26 -6.65 -4.36 5.43
CA ASN A 26 -7.71 -4.45 6.43
C ASN A 26 -8.66 -5.60 6.12
N VAL A 27 -9.03 -5.76 4.86
CA VAL A 27 -9.88 -6.88 4.39
C VAL A 27 -9.16 -8.21 4.62
N LEU A 28 -7.90 -8.33 4.22
CA LEU A 28 -7.07 -9.54 4.45
C LEU A 28 -6.96 -9.89 5.94
N ALA A 29 -6.69 -8.89 6.79
CA ALA A 29 -6.53 -9.11 8.23
C ALA A 29 -7.83 -9.51 8.95
N HIS A 30 -9.00 -9.16 8.40
CA HIS A 30 -10.29 -9.49 8.99
C HIS A 30 -10.84 -10.85 8.52
N GLY A 31 -10.18 -11.56 7.60
CA GLY A 31 -10.33 -13.00 7.36
C GLY A 31 -11.69 -13.54 6.88
N TYR A 32 -12.76 -12.76 6.91
CA TYR A 32 -14.14 -13.20 6.65
C TYR A 32 -14.79 -12.50 5.44
N ALA A 33 -14.05 -11.66 4.72
CA ALA A 33 -14.54 -11.00 3.53
C ALA A 33 -14.28 -11.86 2.29
N VAL A 34 -15.26 -11.92 1.37
CA VAL A 34 -15.04 -12.46 0.03
C VAL A 34 -14.01 -11.58 -0.67
N PHE A 35 -12.90 -12.20 -1.08
CA PHE A 35 -11.85 -11.53 -1.83
C PHE A 35 -12.16 -11.60 -3.32
N ASP A 36 -11.82 -10.56 -4.06
CA ASP A 36 -11.65 -10.69 -5.50
C ASP A 36 -10.24 -11.21 -5.76
N ASP A 37 -10.14 -12.49 -6.11
CA ASP A 37 -8.87 -13.17 -6.35
C ASP A 37 -8.04 -12.48 -7.44
N ASN A 38 -8.68 -11.81 -8.41
CA ASN A 38 -7.96 -11.06 -9.44
C ASN A 38 -7.27 -9.83 -8.84
N VAL A 39 -7.93 -9.15 -7.90
CA VAL A 39 -7.35 -8.01 -7.18
C VAL A 39 -6.17 -8.46 -6.34
N VAL A 40 -6.31 -9.57 -5.62
CA VAL A 40 -5.22 -10.13 -4.79
C VAL A 40 -4.05 -10.56 -5.67
N TRP A 41 -4.31 -11.27 -6.76
CA TRP A 41 -3.30 -11.73 -7.71
C TRP A 41 -2.54 -10.55 -8.35
N ALA A 42 -3.27 -9.56 -8.88
CA ALA A 42 -2.66 -8.38 -9.48
C ALA A 42 -1.85 -7.57 -8.45
N ALA A 43 -2.35 -7.46 -7.21
CA ALA A 43 -1.62 -6.80 -6.14
C ALA A 43 -0.28 -7.51 -5.85
N ALA A 44 -0.32 -8.83 -5.64
CA ALA A 44 0.86 -9.62 -5.29
C ALA A 44 1.88 -9.73 -6.43
N THR A 45 1.42 -9.83 -7.68
CA THR A 45 2.31 -10.12 -8.82
C THR A 45 2.83 -8.88 -9.53
N LEU A 46 2.04 -7.80 -9.57
CA LEU A 46 2.35 -6.58 -10.32
C LEU A 46 2.57 -5.38 -9.39
N ARG A 47 1.56 -5.04 -8.58
CA ARG A 47 1.52 -3.75 -7.86
C ARG A 47 2.53 -3.66 -6.71
N VAL A 48 2.84 -4.77 -6.05
CA VAL A 48 3.87 -4.79 -4.98
C VAL A 48 5.25 -4.42 -5.52
N ARG A 49 5.60 -4.84 -6.75
CA ARG A 49 6.90 -4.48 -7.36
C ARG A 49 6.97 -2.99 -7.67
N GLU A 50 5.91 -2.42 -8.24
CA GLU A 50 5.80 -0.99 -8.51
C GLU A 50 5.92 -0.16 -7.23
N LEU A 51 5.21 -0.57 -6.17
CA LEU A 51 5.28 0.07 -4.86
C LEU A 51 6.68 -0.01 -4.25
N ARG A 52 7.37 -1.16 -4.39
CA ARG A 52 8.73 -1.33 -3.88
C ARG A 52 9.67 -0.29 -4.47
N THR A 53 9.63 -0.07 -5.79
CA THR A 53 10.44 0.94 -6.49
C THR A 53 10.20 2.35 -5.97
N VAL A 54 8.93 2.73 -5.75
CA VAL A 54 8.59 4.05 -5.19
C VAL A 54 9.12 4.19 -3.78
N LEU A 55 8.95 3.17 -2.94
CA LEU A 55 9.45 3.19 -1.57
C LEU A 55 10.99 3.22 -1.52
N ASP A 56 11.67 2.51 -2.42
CA ASP A 56 13.12 2.58 -2.54
C ASP A 56 13.58 4.00 -2.90
N ALA A 57 12.92 4.67 -3.84
CA ALA A 57 13.25 6.05 -4.19
C ALA A 57 13.03 7.02 -3.01
N LEU A 58 11.91 6.89 -2.28
CA LEU A 58 11.63 7.71 -1.10
C LEU A 58 12.65 7.47 0.03
N LEU A 59 13.08 6.23 0.23
CA LEU A 59 14.07 5.87 1.25
C LEU A 59 15.50 6.26 0.85
N ALA A 60 15.83 6.18 -0.45
CA ALA A 60 17.12 6.60 -0.99
C ALA A 60 17.29 8.12 -0.98
N GLY A 61 16.19 8.86 -1.15
CA GLY A 61 16.16 10.32 -1.08
C GLY A 61 16.05 10.90 0.34
N LYS A 62 15.96 10.07 1.40
CA LYS A 62 15.72 10.41 2.81
C LYS A 62 15.04 11.79 3.03
N ALA A 63 13.71 11.72 3.16
CA ALA A 63 12.80 12.75 3.67
C ALA A 63 13.41 13.79 4.63
#